data_AF-A0A3A0FLL4-F1
#
_entry.id   AF-A0A3A0FLL4-F1
#
_cell.length_a   1.000
_cell.length_b   1.000
_cell.length_c   1.000
_cell.angle_alpha   90.00
_cell.angle_beta   90.00
_cell.angle_gamma   90.00
#
_symmetry.space_group_name_H-M   'P 1'
#
loop_
_entity.id
_entity.type
_entity.pdbx_description
1 polymer ?
#
loop_
_entity_poly.entity_id
_entity_poly.type
_entity_poly.pdbx_seq_one_letter_code
_entity_poly.pdbx_strand_id
1 'polypeptide(L)'
;MSSVCKSCGGAFSIDSADQGFYARISVPAPSCCPECRLQRKLAHHNQMTLFRRSCDATGESLISHFPPDSPYKVYAQKLWWSDAFDGCEYGRPFDFNKTFFDQYQELSLTVPRVALMTDYLRDENCSYTNFSGRNKNCYLIFDSDESWDCYYSYTINGSRSCLECFRVKSMELCCEASDSKDSYGSAFIYNCDNCRDSFFLESCIGCKNCILCCNLRQKEYYIRNRPASREEFEALRKTLSSWQQLQKLLTEFEKMVSRFPRRALRGFHNENVSGDYLVHCKDAQNCYDCLELRDGKYCYQGFMALKDCMDCEECGEGELLYECSNLGYNAYNCRFSHQSLSQISNLTYCDHCFNGCSDLFGCISLRRKKHCVLNQQYTESEYNTLVPRIIEHMRGTGEWGEFFPMQLSPFPYNISMAQDQFPLSREQAAGLGLSWYEGETRGSKPATFSLPPNVAETPESVCQELLNCERCGKNYKLIPQELAFYKSIGLALPRSCFQCRHAARFARRNPRKLHERFCERCGKSLQSTFSTEQADIVYCENCFSESME
;
A
#
# COMPACT_ATOMS: atom_id res chain seq x y z
N MET A 1 -14.56 24.85 14.48
CA MET A 1 -15.18 25.68 13.42
C MET A 1 -15.67 24.76 12.31
N SER A 2 -16.70 25.18 11.57
CA SER A 2 -17.15 24.49 10.35
C SER A 2 -16.56 25.22 9.14
N SER A 3 -15.99 24.47 8.20
CA SER A 3 -15.31 24.94 7.00
C SER A 3 -15.92 24.29 5.76
N VAL A 4 -15.87 24.97 4.61
CA VAL A 4 -16.33 24.45 3.32
C VAL A 4 -15.13 23.98 2.51
N CYS A 5 -15.16 22.74 2.02
CA CYS A 5 -14.08 22.17 1.21
C CYS A 5 -13.96 22.86 -0.15
N LYS A 6 -12.81 23.47 -0.44
CA LYS A 6 -12.47 24.10 -1.72
C LYS A 6 -12.60 23.16 -2.93
N SER A 7 -12.43 21.85 -2.73
CA SER A 7 -12.47 20.85 -3.81
C SER A 7 -13.84 20.21 -4.06
N CYS A 8 -14.72 20.07 -3.05
CA CYS A 8 -15.99 19.34 -3.20
C CYS A 8 -17.22 20.08 -2.66
N GLY A 9 -17.06 21.27 -2.06
CA GLY A 9 -18.14 22.01 -1.42
C GLY A 9 -18.69 21.40 -0.12
N GLY A 10 -18.26 20.19 0.25
CA GLY A 10 -18.67 19.51 1.48
C GLY A 10 -18.20 20.25 2.74
N ALA A 11 -19.04 20.26 3.78
CA ALA A 11 -18.67 20.81 5.08
C ALA A 11 -17.73 19.86 5.84
N PHE A 12 -16.73 20.41 6.53
CA PHE A 12 -15.82 19.66 7.41
C PHE A 12 -15.48 20.48 8.66
N SER A 13 -15.13 19.80 9.74
CA SER A 13 -14.76 20.43 11.02
C SER A 13 -13.24 20.62 11.16
N ILE A 14 -12.85 21.74 11.76
CA ILE A 14 -11.50 21.98 12.28
C ILE A 14 -11.66 22.39 13.74
N ASP A 15 -11.13 21.64 14.70
CA ASP A 15 -11.27 21.93 16.13
C ASP A 15 -10.11 22.79 16.69
N SER A 16 -10.13 23.07 17.99
CA SER A 16 -9.14 23.90 18.66
C SER A 16 -7.77 23.22 18.83
N ALA A 17 -7.72 21.88 18.88
CA ALA A 17 -6.47 21.12 18.89
C ALA A 17 -5.84 21.13 17.49
N ASP A 18 -6.64 20.99 16.44
CA ASP A 18 -6.19 21.13 15.04
C ASP A 18 -5.57 22.51 14.80
N GLN A 19 -6.25 23.58 15.24
CA GLN A 19 -5.73 24.96 15.16
C GLN A 19 -4.42 25.14 15.95
N GLY A 20 -4.33 24.57 17.15
CA GLY A 20 -3.09 24.57 17.94
C GLY A 20 -1.95 23.81 17.27
N PHE A 21 -2.24 22.70 16.58
CA PHE A 21 -1.26 21.92 15.83
C PHE A 21 -0.73 22.68 14.61
N TYR A 22 -1.60 23.25 13.76
CA TYR A 22 -1.16 24.02 12.59
C TYR A 22 -0.29 25.23 12.98
N ALA A 23 -0.63 25.90 14.09
CA ALA A 23 0.20 26.96 14.67
C ALA A 23 1.58 26.46 15.13
N ARG A 24 1.66 25.31 15.83
CA ARG A 24 2.93 24.69 16.26
C ARG A 24 3.87 24.42 15.09
N ILE A 25 3.36 23.92 13.96
CA ILE A 25 4.18 23.67 12.76
C ILE A 25 4.26 24.87 11.79
N SER A 26 3.64 26.01 12.10
CA SER A 26 3.66 27.25 11.29
C SER A 26 3.06 27.11 9.86
N VAL A 27 1.99 26.33 9.72
CA VAL A 27 1.18 26.22 8.49
C VAL A 27 -0.22 26.81 8.71
N PRO A 28 -0.96 27.24 7.67
CA PRO A 28 -2.36 27.60 7.80
C PRO A 28 -3.25 26.35 7.95
N ALA A 29 -4.49 26.57 8.38
CA ALA A 29 -5.52 25.54 8.36
C ALA A 29 -5.86 25.12 6.92
N PRO A 30 -6.21 23.83 6.67
CA PRO A 30 -6.47 23.30 5.32
C PRO A 30 -7.70 23.93 4.64
N SER A 31 -7.65 24.09 3.31
CA SER A 31 -8.83 24.51 2.52
C SER A 31 -9.73 23.35 2.07
N CYS A 32 -9.26 22.11 2.16
CA CYS A 32 -9.98 20.89 1.72
C CYS A 32 -10.31 19.95 2.89
N CYS A 33 -11.33 19.10 2.71
CA CYS A 33 -11.71 18.05 3.66
C CYS A 33 -10.76 16.82 3.60
N PRO A 34 -10.74 15.93 4.62
CA PRO A 34 -9.84 14.78 4.68
C PRO A 34 -9.89 13.85 3.46
N GLU A 35 -11.07 13.64 2.87
CA GLU A 35 -11.25 12.74 1.73
C GLU A 35 -10.58 13.27 0.46
N CYS A 36 -10.82 14.54 0.09
CA CYS A 36 -10.14 15.18 -1.04
C CYS A 36 -8.63 15.31 -0.80
N ARG A 37 -8.22 15.48 0.46
CA ARG A 37 -6.81 15.51 0.89
C ARG A 37 -6.13 14.15 0.76
N LEU A 38 -6.82 13.06 1.05
CA LEU A 38 -6.35 11.68 0.83
C LEU A 38 -6.29 11.35 -0.67
N GLN A 39 -7.37 11.60 -1.42
CA GLN A 39 -7.42 11.47 -2.88
C GLN A 39 -6.25 12.20 -3.55
N ARG A 40 -5.95 13.43 -3.10
CA ARG A 40 -4.82 14.23 -3.60
C ARG A 40 -3.48 13.53 -3.43
N LYS A 41 -3.20 12.92 -2.27
CA LYS A 41 -1.95 12.18 -2.02
C LYS A 41 -1.85 10.94 -2.90
N LEU A 42 -2.89 10.10 -2.88
CA LEU A 42 -2.94 8.83 -3.60
C LEU A 42 -2.80 8.99 -5.13
N ALA A 43 -3.19 10.15 -5.67
CA ALA A 43 -3.03 10.47 -7.09
C ALA A 43 -1.55 10.57 -7.51
N HIS A 44 -0.63 10.85 -6.57
CA HIS A 44 0.82 10.86 -6.79
C HIS A 44 1.48 9.47 -6.63
N HIS A 45 0.72 8.40 -6.38
CA HIS A 45 1.29 7.05 -6.20
C HIS A 45 0.83 6.06 -7.26
N ASN A 46 1.79 5.50 -8.01
CA ASN A 46 1.63 4.20 -8.68
C ASN A 46 2.62 3.18 -8.10
N GLN A 47 2.09 2.20 -7.37
CA GLN A 47 2.86 1.07 -6.84
C GLN A 47 2.86 -0.12 -7.81
N MET A 48 1.68 -0.57 -8.26
CA MET A 48 1.50 -1.89 -8.88
C MET A 48 1.57 -1.92 -10.42
N THR A 49 1.34 -0.80 -11.09
CA THR A 49 1.26 -0.77 -12.56
C THR A 49 2.65 -0.59 -13.15
N LEU A 50 3.30 -1.69 -13.50
CA LEU A 50 4.65 -1.70 -14.08
C LEU A 50 4.61 -1.69 -15.62
N PHE A 51 5.45 -0.86 -16.22
CA PHE A 51 5.60 -0.65 -17.66
C PHE A 51 7.00 -1.00 -18.13
N ARG A 52 7.13 -1.29 -19.43
CA ARG A 52 8.43 -1.38 -20.11
C ARG A 52 8.66 -0.12 -20.93
N ARG A 53 9.64 0.71 -20.53
CA ARG A 53 10.10 1.90 -21.29
C ARG A 53 11.61 1.86 -21.50
N SER A 54 12.17 2.91 -22.08
CA SER A 54 13.63 3.13 -22.14
C SER A 54 14.09 4.07 -21.03
N CYS A 55 15.36 3.94 -20.65
CA CYS A 55 16.10 4.88 -19.82
C CYS A 55 16.38 6.17 -20.61
N ASP A 56 15.97 7.33 -20.10
CA ASP A 56 16.13 8.62 -20.80
C ASP A 56 17.60 9.09 -20.94
N ALA A 57 18.55 8.45 -20.25
CA ALA A 57 19.98 8.70 -20.40
C ALA A 57 20.71 7.70 -21.31
N THR A 58 20.30 6.42 -21.34
CA THR A 58 21.06 5.34 -22.01
C THR A 58 20.31 4.69 -23.18
N GLY A 59 19.01 4.96 -23.34
CA GLY A 59 18.13 4.29 -24.31
C GLY A 59 17.81 2.83 -23.97
N GLU A 60 18.54 2.21 -23.04
CA GLU A 60 18.37 0.82 -22.61
C GLU A 60 16.96 0.57 -22.06
N SER A 61 16.40 -0.62 -22.34
CA SER A 61 15.05 -0.96 -21.90
C SER A 61 15.03 -1.37 -20.43
N LEU A 62 14.13 -0.75 -19.67
CA LEU A 62 13.94 -0.96 -18.23
C LEU A 62 12.47 -1.25 -17.88
N ILE A 63 12.24 -1.68 -16.64
CA ILE A 63 10.91 -1.72 -16.01
C ILE A 63 10.75 -0.46 -15.17
N SER A 64 9.59 0.18 -15.23
CA SER A 64 9.29 1.39 -14.45
C SER A 64 7.81 1.48 -14.05
N HIS A 65 7.51 2.20 -12.96
CA HIS A 65 6.15 2.63 -12.65
C HIS A 65 5.67 3.88 -13.42
N PHE A 66 6.54 4.54 -14.19
CA PHE A 66 6.13 5.59 -15.14
C PHE A 66 5.77 4.97 -16.49
N PRO A 67 4.61 5.31 -17.09
CA PRO A 67 4.24 4.79 -18.40
C PRO A 67 5.16 5.34 -19.50
N PRO A 68 5.23 4.69 -20.69
CA PRO A 68 6.22 5.04 -21.72
C PRO A 68 6.01 6.42 -22.38
N ASP A 69 4.80 6.97 -22.27
CA ASP A 69 4.34 8.27 -22.74
C ASP A 69 4.39 9.37 -21.65
N SER A 70 4.80 9.03 -20.42
CA SER A 70 4.96 10.00 -19.34
C SER A 70 6.03 11.05 -19.68
N PRO A 71 5.74 12.37 -19.58
CA PRO A 71 6.63 13.45 -19.99
C PRO A 71 7.83 13.66 -19.04
N TYR A 72 7.89 12.90 -17.95
CA TYR A 72 8.97 12.93 -16.97
C TYR A 72 10.14 12.05 -17.43
N LYS A 73 11.37 12.51 -17.19
CA LYS A 73 12.59 11.75 -17.44
C LYS A 73 12.77 10.66 -16.39
N VAL A 74 13.16 9.47 -16.82
CA VAL A 74 13.26 8.26 -15.98
C VAL A 74 14.60 7.56 -16.21
N TYR A 75 15.38 7.41 -15.14
CA TYR A 75 16.67 6.73 -15.17
C TYR A 75 16.60 5.36 -14.51
N ALA A 76 17.27 4.37 -15.10
CA ALA A 76 17.47 3.06 -14.49
C ALA A 76 18.15 3.20 -13.12
N GLN A 77 17.74 2.38 -12.13
CA GLN A 77 18.22 2.51 -10.75
C GLN A 77 19.75 2.47 -10.65
N LYS A 78 20.42 1.64 -11.46
CA LYS A 78 21.89 1.56 -11.55
C LYS A 78 22.55 2.91 -11.85
N LEU A 79 22.02 3.65 -12.82
CA LEU A 79 22.53 4.98 -13.15
C LEU A 79 22.11 5.98 -12.07
N TRP A 80 20.82 5.99 -11.73
CA TRP A 80 20.26 6.96 -10.80
C TRP A 80 20.98 6.96 -9.45
N TRP A 81 21.22 5.79 -8.84
CA TRP A 81 21.93 5.65 -7.55
C TRP A 81 23.44 5.87 -7.61
N SER A 82 24.06 5.89 -8.79
CA SER A 82 25.51 6.10 -8.94
C SER A 82 25.90 7.58 -8.78
N ASP A 83 27.20 7.84 -8.62
CA ASP A 83 27.75 9.20 -8.61
C ASP A 83 27.81 9.85 -10.01
N ALA A 84 27.33 9.17 -11.06
CA ALA A 84 27.13 9.73 -12.41
C ALA A 84 25.77 10.46 -12.58
N PHE A 85 25.07 10.73 -11.47
CA PHE A 85 23.88 11.55 -11.42
C PHE A 85 23.88 12.42 -10.16
N ASP A 86 23.91 13.75 -10.34
CA ASP A 86 23.68 14.73 -9.28
C ASP A 86 22.47 15.62 -9.64
N GLY A 87 21.40 15.53 -8.86
CA GLY A 87 20.20 16.35 -9.08
C GLY A 87 20.44 17.86 -8.97
N CYS A 88 21.56 18.30 -8.36
CA CYS A 88 21.93 19.72 -8.32
C CYS A 88 22.33 20.30 -9.69
N GLU A 89 22.67 19.48 -10.70
CA GLU A 89 22.91 19.95 -12.08
C GLU A 89 21.68 20.60 -12.72
N TYR A 90 20.49 20.34 -12.18
CA TYR A 90 19.20 20.87 -12.62
C TYR A 90 18.71 22.07 -11.78
N GLY A 91 19.55 22.53 -10.85
CA GLY A 91 19.25 23.61 -9.91
C GLY A 91 18.94 24.94 -10.59
N ARG A 92 18.01 25.71 -10.00
CA ARG A 92 17.67 27.05 -10.46
C ARG A 92 17.39 28.00 -9.30
N PRO A 93 17.71 29.31 -9.43
CA PRO A 93 17.30 30.30 -8.45
C PRO A 93 15.78 30.47 -8.43
N PHE A 94 15.22 30.80 -7.27
CA PHE A 94 13.79 31.09 -7.12
C PHE A 94 13.41 32.44 -7.76
N ASP A 95 12.41 32.42 -8.64
CA ASP A 95 11.83 33.59 -9.30
C ASP A 95 10.58 34.07 -8.55
N PHE A 96 10.66 35.25 -7.94
CA PHE A 96 9.55 35.88 -7.22
C PHE A 96 8.46 36.47 -8.15
N ASN A 97 8.59 36.33 -9.48
CA ASN A 97 7.56 36.71 -10.44
C ASN A 97 6.63 35.54 -10.83
N LYS A 98 6.94 34.30 -10.39
CA LYS A 98 6.15 33.08 -10.65
C LYS A 98 5.52 32.53 -9.37
N THR A 99 4.53 31.64 -9.50
CA THR A 99 4.08 30.81 -8.38
C THR A 99 5.17 29.81 -7.98
N PHE A 100 5.07 29.20 -6.80
CA PHE A 100 5.95 28.09 -6.42
C PHE A 100 5.68 26.84 -7.27
N PHE A 101 4.41 26.49 -7.48
CA PHE A 101 4.02 25.26 -8.17
C PHE A 101 4.34 25.28 -9.66
N ASP A 102 4.31 26.44 -10.34
CA ASP A 102 4.82 26.57 -11.72
C ASP A 102 6.32 26.25 -11.79
N GLN A 103 7.12 26.84 -10.89
CA GLN A 103 8.56 26.61 -10.83
C GLN A 103 8.91 25.16 -10.46
N TYR A 104 8.13 24.57 -9.56
CA TYR A 104 8.22 23.15 -9.21
C TYR A 104 7.92 22.26 -10.42
N GLN A 105 6.91 22.59 -11.23
CA GLN A 105 6.59 21.82 -12.44
C GLN A 105 7.63 22.00 -13.56
N GLU A 106 8.17 23.21 -13.72
CA GLU A 106 9.32 23.46 -14.59
C GLU A 106 10.57 22.68 -14.15
N LEU A 107 10.71 22.38 -12.85
CA LEU A 107 11.78 21.55 -12.32
C LEU A 107 11.48 20.06 -12.56
N SER A 108 10.28 19.60 -12.20
CA SER A 108 9.86 18.19 -12.23
C SER A 108 9.94 17.56 -13.62
N LEU A 109 9.61 18.31 -14.68
CA LEU A 109 9.75 17.87 -16.08
C LEU A 109 11.22 17.76 -16.54
N THR A 110 12.14 18.41 -15.85
CA THR A 110 13.57 18.45 -16.22
C THR A 110 14.44 17.50 -15.43
N VAL A 111 14.11 17.23 -14.15
CA VAL A 111 14.87 16.38 -13.24
C VAL A 111 14.56 14.89 -13.46
N PRO A 112 15.57 14.02 -13.70
CA PRO A 112 15.39 12.58 -13.80
C PRO A 112 14.93 11.90 -12.51
N ARG A 113 13.82 11.18 -12.60
CA ARG A 113 13.30 10.30 -11.53
C ARG A 113 13.90 8.89 -11.61
N VAL A 114 13.90 8.16 -10.50
CA VAL A 114 14.30 6.75 -10.45
C VAL A 114 13.21 5.86 -11.07
N ALA A 115 13.57 4.83 -11.83
CA ALA A 115 12.59 4.02 -12.56
C ALA A 115 11.61 3.23 -11.67
N LEU A 116 12.06 2.74 -10.52
CA LEU A 116 11.26 2.02 -9.53
C LEU A 116 11.73 2.41 -8.13
N MET A 117 10.80 2.45 -7.20
CA MET A 117 11.01 2.70 -5.77
C MET A 117 11.50 1.41 -5.09
N THR A 118 12.78 1.08 -5.25
CA THR A 118 13.37 -0.14 -4.65
C THR A 118 14.66 0.15 -3.89
N ASP A 119 14.98 -0.70 -2.92
CA ASP A 119 16.26 -0.70 -2.20
C ASP A 119 17.35 -1.35 -3.07
N TYR A 120 17.62 -0.72 -4.21
CA TYR A 120 18.41 -1.27 -5.32
C TYR A 120 19.82 -1.76 -4.94
N LEU A 121 20.38 -1.28 -3.81
CA LEU A 121 21.70 -1.68 -3.32
C LEU A 121 21.65 -2.91 -2.38
N ARG A 122 20.46 -3.31 -1.91
CA ARG A 122 20.23 -4.46 -1.01
C ARG A 122 19.31 -5.52 -1.60
N ASP A 123 18.51 -5.18 -2.62
CA ASP A 123 17.62 -6.11 -3.32
C ASP A 123 18.39 -7.04 -4.29
N GLU A 124 18.16 -8.34 -4.18
CA GLU A 124 18.78 -9.37 -5.04
C GLU A 124 17.73 -10.04 -5.94
N ASN A 125 17.93 -10.04 -7.25
CA ASN A 125 17.03 -10.69 -8.24
C ASN A 125 15.58 -10.17 -8.28
N CYS A 126 15.29 -8.97 -7.75
CA CYS A 126 13.93 -8.44 -7.56
C CYS A 126 13.43 -7.46 -8.65
N SER A 127 13.77 -7.70 -9.93
CA SER A 127 13.60 -6.73 -11.04
C SER A 127 12.16 -6.35 -11.43
N TYR A 128 11.15 -6.91 -10.77
CA TYR A 128 9.71 -6.60 -10.96
C TYR A 128 9.04 -6.35 -9.60
N THR A 129 9.72 -5.60 -8.74
CA THR A 129 9.22 -5.17 -7.42
C THR A 129 9.25 -3.63 -7.37
N ASN A 130 8.42 -3.04 -6.50
CA ASN A 130 8.27 -1.59 -6.40
C ASN A 130 7.66 -1.23 -5.04
N PHE A 131 8.08 -0.10 -4.46
CA PHE A 131 7.82 0.25 -3.05
C PHE A 131 8.31 -0.85 -2.10
N SER A 132 9.54 -1.31 -2.28
CA SER A 132 10.03 -2.54 -1.66
C SER A 132 11.53 -2.53 -1.38
N GLY A 133 11.98 -3.19 -0.32
CA GLY A 133 13.41 -3.24 0.03
C GLY A 133 13.88 -4.49 0.77
N ARG A 134 15.21 -4.67 0.80
CA ARG A 134 15.90 -5.81 1.45
C ARG A 134 15.40 -7.19 0.97
N ASN A 135 14.89 -7.27 -0.26
CA ASN A 135 14.24 -8.44 -0.81
C ASN A 135 15.21 -9.34 -1.59
N LYS A 136 14.91 -10.63 -1.66
CA LYS A 136 15.69 -11.59 -2.46
C LYS A 136 14.79 -12.52 -3.25
N ASN A 137 15.10 -12.74 -4.53
CA ASN A 137 14.40 -13.64 -5.45
C ASN A 137 12.89 -13.36 -5.61
N CYS A 138 12.44 -12.13 -5.34
CA CYS A 138 11.01 -11.80 -5.34
C CYS A 138 10.51 -11.26 -6.69
N TYR A 139 9.26 -11.56 -7.05
CA TYR A 139 8.67 -11.15 -8.33
C TYR A 139 7.20 -10.72 -8.18
N LEU A 140 6.88 -9.50 -8.63
CA LEU A 140 5.58 -8.87 -8.45
C LEU A 140 5.14 -8.86 -6.98
N ILE A 141 6.06 -8.45 -6.11
CA ILE A 141 5.73 -8.00 -4.75
C ILE A 141 5.83 -6.48 -4.68
N PHE A 142 4.95 -5.88 -3.88
CA PHE A 142 4.73 -4.43 -3.79
C PHE A 142 4.48 -4.05 -2.34
N ASP A 143 4.95 -2.87 -1.91
CA ASP A 143 4.83 -2.44 -0.49
C ASP A 143 5.43 -3.51 0.44
N SER A 144 6.75 -3.75 0.44
CA SER A 144 7.33 -4.94 1.10
C SER A 144 8.80 -4.81 1.50
N ASP A 145 9.11 -4.97 2.80
CA ASP A 145 10.48 -5.02 3.34
C ASP A 145 10.86 -6.46 3.78
N GLU A 146 12.13 -6.81 3.68
CA GLU A 146 12.71 -8.05 4.22
C GLU A 146 11.94 -9.34 3.81
N SER A 147 11.76 -9.59 2.50
CA SER A 147 11.14 -10.83 2.00
C SER A 147 12.01 -11.65 1.05
N TRP A 148 11.91 -12.99 1.16
CA TRP A 148 12.74 -13.96 0.44
C TRP A 148 11.91 -14.96 -0.35
N ASP A 149 12.22 -15.16 -1.63
CA ASP A 149 11.56 -16.13 -2.50
C ASP A 149 10.02 -15.93 -2.57
N CYS A 150 9.55 -14.67 -2.55
CA CYS A 150 8.13 -14.31 -2.47
C CYS A 150 7.55 -13.74 -3.77
N TYR A 151 6.29 -14.04 -4.06
CA TYR A 151 5.69 -13.83 -5.38
C TYR A 151 4.26 -13.27 -5.33
N TYR A 152 3.91 -12.42 -6.30
CA TYR A 152 2.52 -11.97 -6.58
C TYR A 152 1.76 -11.42 -5.35
N SER A 153 2.45 -10.68 -4.48
CA SER A 153 1.98 -10.30 -3.13
C SER A 153 2.00 -8.79 -2.90
N TYR A 154 1.38 -8.31 -1.82
CA TYR A 154 1.29 -6.88 -1.48
C TYR A 154 1.29 -6.69 0.04
N THR A 155 2.01 -5.71 0.60
CA THR A 155 2.21 -5.56 2.06
C THR A 155 2.72 -6.86 2.70
N ILE A 156 3.89 -7.36 2.30
CA ILE A 156 4.51 -8.54 2.92
C ILE A 156 5.83 -8.17 3.59
N ASN A 157 5.99 -8.60 4.85
CA ASN A 157 7.14 -8.19 5.66
C ASN A 157 7.77 -9.37 6.40
N GLY A 158 9.11 -9.45 6.42
CA GLY A 158 9.85 -10.50 7.14
C GLY A 158 9.49 -11.93 6.72
N SER A 159 9.04 -12.14 5.47
CA SER A 159 8.33 -13.36 5.04
C SER A 159 9.09 -14.13 3.95
N ARG A 160 8.85 -15.46 3.87
CA ARG A 160 9.65 -16.36 3.03
C ARG A 160 8.81 -17.35 2.23
N SER A 161 9.18 -17.61 0.97
CA SER A 161 8.53 -18.62 0.12
C SER A 161 7.01 -18.46 0.08
N CYS A 162 6.51 -17.22 0.07
CA CYS A 162 5.08 -16.91 0.13
C CYS A 162 4.55 -16.43 -1.21
N LEU A 163 3.33 -16.83 -1.52
CA LEU A 163 2.70 -16.57 -2.82
C LEU A 163 1.31 -15.97 -2.60
N GLU A 164 1.00 -14.90 -3.33
CA GLU A 164 -0.33 -14.28 -3.32
C GLU A 164 -0.85 -13.85 -1.95
N CYS A 165 0.05 -13.44 -1.07
CA CYS A 165 -0.30 -12.92 0.24
C CYS A 165 -0.61 -11.41 0.18
N PHE A 166 -1.44 -10.96 1.13
CA PHE A 166 -1.85 -9.56 1.26
C PHE A 166 -1.82 -9.14 2.73
N ARG A 167 -0.94 -8.21 3.12
CA ARG A 167 -0.84 -7.72 4.52
C ARG A 167 -0.50 -8.84 5.50
N VAL A 168 0.68 -9.45 5.32
CA VAL A 168 1.15 -10.54 6.19
C VAL A 168 2.56 -10.31 6.72
N LYS A 169 2.86 -10.90 7.89
CA LYS A 169 4.16 -10.77 8.55
C LYS A 169 4.70 -12.13 9.02
N SER A 170 5.99 -12.37 8.82
CA SER A 170 6.70 -13.55 9.32
C SER A 170 6.05 -14.88 8.93
N MET A 171 5.62 -14.96 7.66
CA MET A 171 5.01 -16.16 7.09
C MET A 171 6.06 -17.01 6.37
N GLU A 172 5.90 -18.33 6.37
CA GLU A 172 6.70 -19.24 5.53
C GLU A 172 5.82 -20.25 4.78
N LEU A 173 6.10 -20.50 3.49
CA LEU A 173 5.38 -21.47 2.65
C LEU A 173 3.85 -21.25 2.59
N CYS A 174 3.38 -20.01 2.62
CA CYS A 174 1.94 -19.68 2.66
C CYS A 174 1.39 -19.16 1.32
N CYS A 175 0.11 -19.41 1.05
CA CYS A 175 -0.58 -19.07 -0.20
C CYS A 175 -1.93 -18.35 0.04
N GLU A 176 -2.26 -17.32 -0.76
CA GLU A 176 -3.58 -16.66 -0.73
C GLU A 176 -4.04 -16.22 0.68
N ALA A 177 -3.07 -15.80 1.52
CA ALA A 177 -3.30 -15.40 2.91
C ALA A 177 -3.52 -13.88 3.05
N SER A 178 -4.37 -13.46 4.00
CA SER A 178 -4.54 -12.02 4.30
C SER A 178 -4.64 -11.66 5.77
N ASP A 179 -4.11 -10.48 6.13
CA ASP A 179 -4.18 -9.86 7.47
C ASP A 179 -3.82 -10.84 8.61
N SER A 180 -2.79 -11.66 8.35
CA SER A 180 -2.36 -12.85 9.11
C SER A 180 -0.85 -12.86 9.37
N LYS A 181 -0.38 -13.58 10.40
CA LYS A 181 1.04 -13.60 10.77
C LYS A 181 1.54 -14.93 11.34
N ASP A 182 2.87 -15.05 11.43
CA ASP A 182 3.62 -16.10 12.15
C ASP A 182 3.27 -17.55 11.72
N SER A 183 2.73 -17.73 10.51
CA SER A 183 2.09 -18.96 10.05
C SER A 183 2.90 -19.70 8.98
N TYR A 184 2.72 -21.03 8.90
CA TYR A 184 3.53 -21.94 8.09
C TYR A 184 2.69 -22.85 7.18
N GLY A 185 3.13 -23.08 5.94
CA GLY A 185 2.65 -24.19 5.09
C GLY A 185 1.14 -24.19 4.80
N SER A 186 0.49 -23.03 4.84
CA SER A 186 -0.96 -22.87 4.93
C SER A 186 -1.52 -22.06 3.75
N ALA A 187 -2.77 -22.33 3.34
CA ALA A 187 -3.39 -21.62 2.21
C ALA A 187 -4.82 -21.16 2.45
N PHE A 188 -5.20 -20.02 1.88
CA PHE A 188 -6.50 -19.37 2.10
C PHE A 188 -6.77 -19.13 3.59
N ILE A 189 -5.80 -18.52 4.28
CA ILE A 189 -5.91 -18.19 5.70
C ILE A 189 -6.08 -16.68 5.90
N TYR A 190 -7.11 -16.30 6.66
CA TYR A 190 -7.55 -14.92 6.80
C TYR A 190 -7.66 -14.58 8.28
N ASN A 191 -7.17 -13.40 8.67
CA ASN A 191 -7.19 -12.95 10.07
C ASN A 191 -6.50 -13.90 11.08
N CYS A 192 -5.59 -14.77 10.64
CA CYS A 192 -5.01 -15.87 11.43
C CYS A 192 -3.65 -15.54 12.07
N ASP A 193 -3.31 -16.26 13.15
CA ASP A 193 -2.07 -16.08 13.91
C ASP A 193 -1.45 -17.44 14.28
N ASN A 194 -0.15 -17.66 14.00
CA ASN A 194 0.61 -18.87 14.35
C ASN A 194 -0.07 -20.20 13.91
N CYS A 195 -0.70 -20.21 12.72
CA CYS A 195 -1.36 -21.39 12.16
C CYS A 195 -0.40 -22.20 11.27
N ARG A 196 -0.58 -23.53 11.18
CA ARG A 196 0.35 -24.43 10.46
C ARG A 196 -0.37 -25.50 9.66
N ASP A 197 0.13 -25.82 8.46
CA ASP A 197 -0.39 -26.88 7.58
C ASP A 197 -1.92 -26.86 7.44
N SER A 198 -2.52 -25.67 7.34
CA SER A 198 -3.98 -25.48 7.43
C SER A 198 -4.56 -24.70 6.25
N PHE A 199 -5.83 -24.97 5.95
CA PHE A 199 -6.46 -24.59 4.70
C PHE A 199 -7.87 -24.02 4.92
N PHE A 200 -8.20 -22.88 4.31
CA PHE A 200 -9.50 -22.21 4.50
C PHE A 200 -9.76 -21.91 6.00
N LEU A 201 -8.91 -21.05 6.57
CA LEU A 201 -9.05 -20.58 7.95
C LEU A 201 -9.52 -19.13 8.01
N GLU A 202 -10.39 -18.83 8.97
CA GLU A 202 -10.86 -17.48 9.27
C GLU A 202 -10.71 -17.21 10.77
N SER A 203 -9.94 -16.18 11.12
CA SER A 203 -9.77 -15.70 12.49
C SER A 203 -9.32 -16.77 13.51
N CYS A 204 -8.55 -17.77 13.07
CA CYS A 204 -8.02 -18.87 13.90
C CYS A 204 -6.63 -18.54 14.49
N ILE A 205 -6.33 -19.06 15.68
CA ILE A 205 -5.08 -18.78 16.42
C ILE A 205 -4.43 -20.09 16.88
N GLY A 206 -3.16 -20.30 16.55
CA GLY A 206 -2.36 -21.46 17.00
C GLY A 206 -2.81 -22.81 16.43
N CYS A 207 -3.62 -22.82 15.37
CA CYS A 207 -4.26 -24.03 14.85
C CYS A 207 -3.37 -24.79 13.85
N LYS A 208 -3.46 -26.12 13.85
CA LYS A 208 -2.62 -27.01 13.04
C LYS A 208 -3.45 -28.06 12.31
N ASN A 209 -3.08 -28.42 11.08
CA ASN A 209 -3.76 -29.49 10.34
C ASN A 209 -5.30 -29.28 10.32
N CYS A 210 -5.75 -28.04 10.12
CA CYS A 210 -7.16 -27.65 10.13
C CYS A 210 -7.66 -27.32 8.72
N ILE A 211 -8.89 -27.71 8.38
CA ILE A 211 -9.53 -27.42 7.08
C ILE A 211 -10.94 -26.85 7.29
N LEU A 212 -11.29 -25.75 6.60
CA LEU A 212 -12.60 -25.09 6.73
C LEU A 212 -12.93 -24.78 8.20
N CYS A 213 -12.14 -23.93 8.87
CA CYS A 213 -12.32 -23.66 10.30
C CYS A 213 -12.29 -22.17 10.61
N CYS A 214 -13.24 -21.74 11.44
CA CYS A 214 -13.45 -20.36 11.85
C CYS A 214 -13.31 -20.23 13.38
N ASN A 215 -12.72 -19.14 13.85
CA ASN A 215 -12.68 -18.75 15.28
C ASN A 215 -12.09 -19.79 16.27
N LEU A 216 -11.23 -20.72 15.82
CA LEU A 216 -10.62 -21.75 16.69
C LEU A 216 -9.36 -21.26 17.42
N ARG A 217 -9.11 -21.79 18.63
CA ARG A 217 -7.84 -21.62 19.37
C ARG A 217 -7.15 -22.94 19.69
N GLN A 218 -5.87 -23.03 19.33
CA GLN A 218 -4.94 -24.12 19.69
C GLN A 218 -5.47 -25.52 19.34
N LYS A 219 -6.23 -25.65 18.25
CA LYS A 219 -6.79 -26.92 17.77
C LYS A 219 -5.83 -27.62 16.81
N GLU A 220 -5.90 -28.95 16.79
CA GLU A 220 -5.17 -29.79 15.85
C GLU A 220 -6.08 -30.90 15.30
N TYR A 221 -6.02 -31.15 13.98
CA TYR A 221 -6.92 -32.04 13.23
C TYR A 221 -8.42 -31.69 13.38
N TYR A 222 -8.80 -30.53 12.84
CA TYR A 222 -10.22 -30.11 12.77
C TYR A 222 -10.67 -29.91 11.33
N ILE A 223 -11.89 -30.35 11.00
CA ILE A 223 -12.55 -30.11 9.72
C ILE A 223 -13.95 -29.53 10.01
N ARG A 224 -14.31 -28.39 9.39
CA ARG A 224 -15.65 -27.76 9.56
C ARG A 224 -16.00 -27.48 11.02
N ASN A 225 -15.07 -26.89 11.78
CA ASN A 225 -15.15 -26.67 13.23
C ASN A 225 -15.38 -27.93 14.09
N ARG A 226 -15.02 -29.13 13.61
CA ARG A 226 -15.17 -30.38 14.36
C ARG A 226 -13.86 -31.17 14.40
N PRO A 227 -13.57 -31.91 15.48
CA PRO A 227 -12.48 -32.88 15.49
C PRO A 227 -12.61 -33.85 14.32
N ALA A 228 -11.48 -34.17 13.69
CA ALA A 228 -11.37 -35.11 12.59
C ALA A 228 -10.17 -36.05 12.81
N SER A 229 -10.15 -37.17 12.11
CA SER A 229 -8.96 -38.03 12.04
C SER A 229 -7.87 -37.41 11.15
N ARG A 230 -6.62 -37.84 11.34
CA ARG A 230 -5.50 -37.44 10.47
C ARG A 230 -5.71 -37.92 9.03
N GLU A 231 -6.33 -39.09 8.88
CA GLU A 231 -6.64 -39.72 7.60
C GLU A 231 -7.75 -38.94 6.87
N GLU A 232 -8.76 -38.44 7.58
CA GLU A 232 -9.79 -37.54 7.03
C GLU A 232 -9.20 -36.21 6.57
N PHE A 233 -8.30 -35.62 7.38
CA PHE A 233 -7.56 -34.41 7.02
C PHE A 233 -6.71 -34.62 5.76
N GLU A 234 -5.88 -35.66 5.73
CA GLU A 234 -5.00 -35.95 4.57
C GLU A 234 -5.79 -36.34 3.31
N ALA A 235 -6.93 -37.01 3.45
CA ALA A 235 -7.83 -37.29 2.33
C ALA A 235 -8.39 -36.00 1.73
N LEU A 236 -8.84 -35.05 2.58
CA LEU A 236 -9.37 -33.77 2.12
C LEU A 236 -8.27 -32.85 1.57
N ARG A 237 -7.09 -32.78 2.21
CA ARG A 237 -5.90 -32.02 1.77
C ARG A 237 -5.47 -32.41 0.35
N LYS A 238 -5.50 -33.69 0.01
CA LYS A 238 -5.15 -34.17 -1.34
C LYS A 238 -6.09 -33.68 -2.43
N THR A 239 -7.36 -33.38 -2.11
CA THR A 239 -8.33 -32.85 -3.10
C THR A 239 -8.01 -31.43 -3.57
N LEU A 240 -7.24 -30.65 -2.80
CA LEU A 240 -6.91 -29.26 -3.11
C LEU A 240 -6.08 -29.12 -4.39
N SER A 241 -5.42 -30.20 -4.81
CA SER A 241 -4.70 -30.31 -6.07
C SER A 241 -5.61 -30.18 -7.29
N SER A 242 -6.92 -30.41 -7.13
CA SER A 242 -7.94 -30.33 -8.18
C SER A 242 -8.68 -28.98 -8.16
N TRP A 243 -8.67 -28.27 -9.27
CA TRP A 243 -9.36 -26.97 -9.43
C TRP A 243 -10.85 -27.04 -9.06
N GLN A 244 -11.55 -28.11 -9.46
CA GLN A 244 -12.99 -28.25 -9.19
C GLN A 244 -13.29 -28.41 -7.70
N GLN A 245 -12.47 -29.18 -6.96
CA GLN A 245 -12.66 -29.35 -5.52
C GLN A 245 -12.19 -28.11 -4.74
N LEU A 246 -11.12 -27.45 -5.17
CA LEU A 246 -10.69 -26.16 -4.64
C LEU A 246 -11.82 -25.11 -4.73
N GLN A 247 -12.41 -24.92 -5.91
CA GLN A 247 -13.51 -23.96 -6.10
C GLN A 247 -14.76 -24.33 -5.28
N LYS A 248 -15.05 -25.63 -5.13
CA LYS A 248 -16.13 -26.11 -4.26
C LYS A 248 -15.87 -25.78 -2.78
N LEU A 249 -14.64 -25.99 -2.29
CA LEU A 249 -14.26 -25.73 -0.90
C LEU A 249 -14.17 -24.23 -0.59
N LEU A 250 -13.73 -23.40 -1.54
CA LEU A 250 -13.84 -21.94 -1.45
C LEU A 250 -15.31 -21.50 -1.33
N THR A 251 -16.18 -22.01 -2.20
CA THR A 251 -17.63 -21.72 -2.16
C THR A 251 -18.29 -22.19 -0.85
N GLU A 252 -17.78 -23.26 -0.24
CA GLU A 252 -18.23 -23.76 1.06
C GLU A 252 -17.72 -22.87 2.21
N PHE A 253 -16.46 -22.46 2.16
CA PHE A 253 -15.81 -21.59 3.13
C PHE A 253 -16.49 -20.21 3.22
N GLU A 254 -16.70 -19.54 2.09
CA GLU A 254 -17.39 -18.24 2.02
C GLU A 254 -18.80 -18.30 2.67
N LYS A 255 -19.52 -19.42 2.45
CA LYS A 255 -20.85 -19.68 3.03
C LYS A 255 -20.82 -20.20 4.47
N MET A 256 -19.65 -20.54 4.99
CA MET A 256 -19.43 -20.94 6.38
C MET A 256 -19.05 -19.71 7.22
N VAL A 257 -18.10 -18.91 6.74
CA VAL A 257 -17.55 -17.72 7.40
C VAL A 257 -18.64 -16.75 7.88
N SER A 258 -19.66 -16.47 7.06
CA SER A 258 -20.76 -15.55 7.40
C SER A 258 -21.67 -16.03 8.54
N ARG A 259 -21.49 -17.25 9.04
CA ARG A 259 -22.21 -17.81 10.20
C ARG A 259 -21.46 -17.66 11.51
N PHE A 260 -20.18 -17.28 11.46
CA PHE A 260 -19.34 -17.06 12.63
C PHE A 260 -19.27 -15.57 12.95
N PRO A 261 -19.23 -15.19 14.24
CA PRO A 261 -19.10 -13.79 14.61
C PRO A 261 -17.76 -13.23 14.14
N ARG A 262 -17.79 -12.01 13.61
CA ARG A 262 -16.63 -11.21 13.24
C ARG A 262 -16.25 -10.29 14.40
N ARG A 263 -14.96 -10.03 14.56
CA ARG A 263 -14.42 -9.08 15.54
C ARG A 263 -14.67 -7.65 15.04
N ALA A 264 -15.31 -6.82 15.85
CA ALA A 264 -15.72 -5.46 15.47
C ALA A 264 -14.57 -4.51 15.07
N LEU A 265 -13.42 -4.65 15.72
CA LEU A 265 -12.22 -3.83 15.59
C LEU A 265 -11.02 -4.67 16.02
N ARG A 266 -9.89 -4.66 15.30
CA ARG A 266 -8.64 -5.32 15.74
C ARG A 266 -7.65 -4.31 16.32
N GLY A 267 -7.27 -4.50 17.59
CA GLY A 267 -6.26 -3.69 18.26
C GLY A 267 -5.97 -4.08 19.71
N PHE A 268 -5.01 -3.41 20.35
CA PHE A 268 -4.61 -3.61 21.76
C PHE A 268 -4.11 -2.29 22.38
N HIS A 269 -4.56 -1.98 23.61
CA HIS A 269 -4.33 -0.73 24.39
C HIS A 269 -4.57 0.59 23.61
N ASN A 270 -5.78 1.13 23.75
CA ASN A 270 -6.24 2.33 23.03
C ASN A 270 -7.00 3.30 23.95
N GLU A 271 -6.82 4.59 23.72
CA GLU A 271 -7.69 5.70 24.13
C GLU A 271 -7.76 6.71 22.98
N ASN A 272 -8.79 7.56 22.90
CA ASN A 272 -9.98 7.27 22.10
C ASN A 272 -9.62 7.18 20.61
N VAL A 273 -10.19 6.21 19.90
CA VAL A 273 -9.66 5.71 18.61
C VAL A 273 -10.75 5.39 17.60
N SER A 274 -10.44 5.60 16.32
CA SER A 274 -11.11 4.96 15.17
C SER A 274 -10.08 4.22 14.29
N GLY A 275 -10.16 2.88 14.24
CA GLY A 275 -9.31 1.97 13.43
C GLY A 275 -9.87 1.72 12.03
N ASP A 276 -9.68 0.58 11.36
CA ASP A 276 -8.99 -0.71 11.65
C ASP A 276 -7.60 -0.76 10.95
N TYR A 277 -6.49 -1.30 11.49
CA TYR A 277 -6.17 -1.87 12.82
C TYR A 277 -5.14 -1.00 13.58
N LEU A 278 -5.08 -1.05 14.93
CA LEU A 278 -4.22 -0.16 15.74
C LEU A 278 -3.71 -0.77 17.07
N VAL A 279 -2.42 -0.55 17.38
CA VAL A 279 -1.73 -0.97 18.62
C VAL A 279 -0.54 -0.01 18.86
N HIS A 280 -0.14 0.38 20.08
CA HIS A 280 -0.98 1.08 21.05
C HIS A 280 -1.12 2.58 20.65
N CYS A 281 -2.06 3.31 21.25
CA CYS A 281 -2.39 4.68 20.82
C CYS A 281 -2.74 5.66 21.96
N LYS A 282 -2.71 6.96 21.63
CA LYS A 282 -3.70 7.98 22.07
C LYS A 282 -3.85 9.08 21.01
N ASP A 283 -4.68 10.10 21.23
CA ASP A 283 -6.08 10.08 20.75
C ASP A 283 -6.09 10.19 19.22
N ALA A 284 -6.87 9.35 18.52
CA ALA A 284 -6.79 9.24 17.06
C ALA A 284 -8.13 9.09 16.33
N GLN A 285 -8.36 9.86 15.26
CA GLN A 285 -9.59 9.79 14.44
C GLN A 285 -9.30 10.19 12.99
N ASN A 286 -9.45 9.38 11.94
CA ASN A 286 -9.71 7.93 11.83
C ASN A 286 -8.53 7.34 11.07
N CYS A 287 -8.03 6.16 11.45
CA CYS A 287 -6.74 5.66 10.98
C CYS A 287 -6.80 4.16 10.62
N TYR A 288 -6.29 3.83 9.44
CA TYR A 288 -6.20 2.46 8.93
C TYR A 288 -4.82 2.33 8.28
N ASP A 289 -3.87 1.51 8.67
CA ASP A 289 -3.68 0.69 9.87
C ASP A 289 -2.30 1.10 10.47
N CYS A 290 -2.09 1.13 11.79
CA CYS A 290 -0.86 1.72 12.37
C CYS A 290 -0.30 1.01 13.63
N LEU A 291 0.99 1.28 13.93
CA LEU A 291 1.74 0.76 15.09
C LEU A 291 3.02 1.59 15.30
N GLU A 292 3.24 2.51 16.25
CA GLU A 292 2.47 2.99 17.43
C GLU A 292 2.38 4.53 17.43
N LEU A 293 1.38 5.14 18.07
CA LEU A 293 1.01 6.54 17.75
C LEU A 293 0.44 7.41 18.88
N ARG A 294 0.80 8.69 18.90
CA ARG A 294 0.08 9.84 19.51
C ARG A 294 0.20 11.07 18.60
N ASP A 295 -0.54 12.16 18.80
CA ASP A 295 -2.01 12.21 18.83
C ASP A 295 -2.43 12.70 17.41
N GLY A 296 -3.42 12.13 16.72
CA GLY A 296 -3.50 12.35 15.24
C GLY A 296 -4.77 12.01 14.44
N LYS A 297 -4.89 12.62 13.24
CA LYS A 297 -6.09 12.59 12.35
C LYS A 297 -5.76 12.91 10.88
N TYR A 298 -6.13 12.22 9.80
CA TYR A 298 -6.81 10.94 9.57
C TYR A 298 -5.88 10.10 8.64
N CYS A 299 -5.27 9.01 9.13
CA CYS A 299 -4.12 8.39 8.44
C CYS A 299 -4.43 7.10 7.66
N TYR A 300 -3.64 6.81 6.62
CA TYR A 300 -3.88 5.71 5.66
C TYR A 300 -2.84 4.56 5.69
N GLN A 301 -1.82 4.65 6.55
CA GLN A 301 -1.15 3.55 7.29
C GLN A 301 0.04 4.15 8.08
N GLY A 302 0.74 3.41 8.97
CA GLY A 302 1.99 3.94 9.57
C GLY A 302 2.70 3.08 10.63
N PHE A 303 4.03 2.96 10.50
CA PHE A 303 4.96 2.26 11.40
C PHE A 303 6.34 2.96 11.39
N MET A 304 7.12 3.10 12.47
CA MET A 304 6.89 2.68 13.86
C MET A 304 6.40 3.85 14.76
N ALA A 305 7.18 4.36 15.73
CA ALA A 305 6.69 5.33 16.74
C ALA A 305 6.42 6.77 16.21
N LEU A 306 5.22 7.33 16.45
CA LEU A 306 4.74 8.59 15.86
C LEU A 306 4.13 9.57 16.89
N LYS A 307 4.38 10.88 16.74
CA LYS A 307 4.23 11.87 17.84
C LYS A 307 4.34 13.37 17.41
N ASP A 308 3.50 14.08 16.68
CA ASP A 308 2.05 14.03 16.45
C ASP A 308 1.81 14.26 14.95
N CYS A 309 0.76 13.67 14.39
CA CYS A 309 0.61 13.59 12.93
C CYS A 309 -0.83 13.80 12.47
N MET A 310 -0.99 14.40 11.28
CA MET A 310 -2.26 14.50 10.60
C MET A 310 -2.15 14.12 9.12
N ASP A 311 -3.23 13.57 8.56
CA ASP A 311 -3.43 13.12 7.17
C ASP A 311 -2.20 12.49 6.49
N CYS A 312 -1.50 11.59 7.19
CA CYS A 312 -0.39 10.85 6.60
C CYS A 312 -0.87 9.60 5.87
N GLU A 313 -0.38 9.46 4.65
CA GLU A 313 -0.13 8.15 4.06
C GLU A 313 1.22 7.61 4.60
N GLU A 314 1.54 6.34 4.32
CA GLU A 314 2.37 5.46 5.16
C GLU A 314 3.67 6.08 5.75
N CYS A 315 3.84 6.06 7.07
CA CYS A 315 4.97 6.74 7.71
C CYS A 315 5.38 6.22 9.10
N GLY A 316 6.62 6.55 9.51
CA GLY A 316 7.17 6.41 10.86
C GLY A 316 8.66 6.03 10.88
N GLU A 317 9.43 6.28 11.92
CA GLU A 317 9.13 7.01 13.17
C GLU A 317 9.19 8.54 12.97
N GLY A 318 8.45 9.35 13.75
CA GLY A 318 8.62 10.81 13.67
C GLY A 318 7.68 11.76 14.44
N GLU A 319 8.09 13.03 14.47
CA GLU A 319 7.42 14.23 15.01
C GLU A 319 7.68 15.41 14.04
N LEU A 320 6.80 16.30 13.57
CA LEU A 320 5.34 16.49 13.62
C LEU A 320 4.90 16.76 12.17
N LEU A 321 3.84 16.13 11.67
CA LEU A 321 3.57 16.06 10.21
C LEU A 321 2.14 16.44 9.80
N TYR A 322 2.01 17.20 8.70
CA TYR A 322 0.78 17.42 7.91
C TYR A 322 1.11 18.16 6.60
N GLU A 323 0.80 17.69 5.37
CA GLU A 323 0.36 16.35 4.93
C GLU A 323 1.55 15.53 4.39
N CYS A 324 1.44 14.19 4.39
CA CYS A 324 2.60 13.25 4.35
C CYS A 324 2.34 12.07 3.39
N SER A 325 3.34 11.68 2.57
CA SER A 325 3.08 10.73 1.46
C SER A 325 4.37 10.12 0.79
N ASN A 326 5.19 9.21 1.31
CA ASN A 326 5.16 8.27 2.45
C ASN A 326 6.62 8.27 3.00
N LEU A 327 6.85 8.14 4.33
CA LEU A 327 8.09 8.61 4.99
C LEU A 327 8.57 7.76 6.20
N GLY A 328 9.78 7.19 6.14
CA GLY A 328 10.44 6.48 7.26
C GLY A 328 11.81 5.90 6.87
N TYR A 329 12.86 5.82 7.68
CA TYR A 329 13.08 6.14 9.09
C TYR A 329 14.27 7.14 9.18
N ASN A 330 14.40 8.06 10.12
CA ASN A 330 13.50 8.54 11.16
C ASN A 330 13.21 10.02 10.79
N ALA A 331 11.96 10.45 10.76
CA ALA A 331 11.57 11.76 10.22
C ALA A 331 11.39 12.82 11.31
N TYR A 332 11.84 14.05 11.06
CA TYR A 332 11.47 15.20 11.89
C TYR A 332 11.19 16.47 11.07
N ASN A 333 10.07 17.15 11.37
CA ASN A 333 9.61 18.40 10.75
C ASN A 333 9.56 18.35 9.19
N CYS A 334 9.04 17.26 8.61
CA CYS A 334 8.76 17.16 7.18
C CYS A 334 7.32 17.60 6.87
N ARG A 335 7.10 18.24 5.71
CA ARG A 335 5.76 18.72 5.29
C ARG A 335 5.60 18.72 3.78
N PHE A 336 4.40 18.42 3.31
CA PHE A 336 4.00 18.48 1.90
C PHE A 336 4.98 17.79 0.93
N SER A 337 5.57 16.67 1.36
CA SER A 337 6.70 16.01 0.67
C SER A 337 6.37 14.55 0.35
N HIS A 338 6.98 14.05 -0.73
CA HIS A 338 6.69 12.76 -1.35
C HIS A 338 7.95 11.90 -1.55
N GLN A 339 7.86 10.58 -1.31
CA GLN A 339 8.97 9.60 -1.30
C GLN A 339 10.28 10.06 -0.61
N SER A 340 10.50 9.71 0.66
CA SER A 340 11.80 9.96 1.32
C SER A 340 12.15 8.97 2.43
N LEU A 341 13.21 8.19 2.22
CA LEU A 341 13.86 7.25 3.15
C LEU A 341 15.39 7.41 2.98
N SER A 342 16.30 7.05 3.88
CA SER A 342 16.27 7.13 5.35
C SER A 342 17.24 8.25 5.80
N GLN A 343 17.25 8.63 7.08
CA GLN A 343 18.00 9.80 7.61
C GLN A 343 17.65 11.12 6.88
N ILE A 344 16.52 11.74 7.25
CA ILE A 344 16.01 12.98 6.65
C ILE A 344 15.44 13.94 7.72
N SER A 345 15.53 15.26 7.49
CA SER A 345 14.94 16.28 8.37
C SER A 345 14.68 17.60 7.65
N ASN A 346 13.67 18.37 8.11
CA ASN A 346 13.36 19.70 7.56
C ASN A 346 13.11 19.72 6.03
N LEU A 347 12.38 18.73 5.50
CA LEU A 347 11.97 18.69 4.09
C LEU A 347 10.61 19.39 3.89
N THR A 348 10.56 20.35 2.98
CA THR A 348 9.33 21.07 2.60
C THR A 348 9.15 21.05 1.08
N TYR A 349 8.00 20.60 0.58
CA TYR A 349 7.74 20.44 -0.85
C TYR A 349 8.80 19.63 -1.61
N CYS A 350 9.35 18.59 -0.98
CA CYS A 350 10.40 17.75 -1.57
C CYS A 350 9.84 16.45 -2.15
N ASP A 351 10.49 15.91 -3.16
CA ASP A 351 10.02 14.76 -3.94
C ASP A 351 11.20 13.83 -4.30
N HIS A 352 11.13 12.54 -3.97
CA HIS A 352 12.19 11.56 -4.22
C HIS A 352 13.56 12.01 -3.66
N CYS A 353 13.60 12.59 -2.45
CA CYS A 353 14.83 13.02 -1.79
C CYS A 353 15.25 12.01 -0.71
N PHE A 354 16.46 11.44 -0.80
CA PHE A 354 16.86 10.26 -0.02
C PHE A 354 18.19 10.41 0.73
N ASN A 355 18.41 9.56 1.73
CA ASN A 355 19.71 9.22 2.32
C ASN A 355 20.58 10.44 2.69
N GLY A 356 20.38 10.97 3.91
CA GLY A 356 21.20 12.06 4.46
C GLY A 356 20.88 13.43 3.87
N CYS A 357 19.61 13.67 3.52
CA CYS A 357 19.13 14.95 3.00
C CYS A 357 18.48 15.78 4.13
N SER A 358 18.91 17.03 4.31
CA SER A 358 18.31 17.94 5.29
C SER A 358 18.08 19.34 4.72
N ASP A 359 17.14 20.08 5.30
CA ASP A 359 16.99 21.53 5.05
C ASP A 359 16.81 21.83 3.54
N LEU A 360 15.71 21.29 2.99
CA LEU A 360 15.40 21.33 1.56
C LEU A 360 14.02 21.95 1.30
N PHE A 361 13.93 22.79 0.26
CA PHE A 361 12.68 23.42 -0.19
C PHE A 361 12.44 23.18 -1.69
N GLY A 362 11.32 22.56 -2.08
CA GLY A 362 10.97 22.38 -3.49
C GLY A 362 11.91 21.47 -4.29
N CYS A 363 12.66 20.57 -3.63
CA CYS A 363 13.73 19.79 -4.25
C CYS A 363 13.25 18.43 -4.78
N ILE A 364 13.87 17.96 -5.86
CA ILE A 364 13.50 16.73 -6.57
C ILE A 364 14.74 15.85 -6.78
N SER A 365 14.67 14.56 -6.47
CA SER A 365 15.70 13.55 -6.75
C SER A 365 17.11 13.83 -6.15
N LEU A 366 17.19 14.48 -4.99
CA LEU A 366 18.47 14.74 -4.31
C LEU A 366 18.92 13.61 -3.36
N ARG A 367 20.23 13.46 -3.18
CA ARG A 367 20.85 12.56 -2.19
C ARG A 367 22.03 13.22 -1.48
N ARG A 368 22.14 13.05 -0.16
CA ARG A 368 23.26 13.59 0.67
C ARG A 368 23.49 15.10 0.48
N LYS A 369 22.42 15.89 0.28
CA LYS A 369 22.45 17.35 0.07
C LYS A 369 21.84 18.10 1.26
N LYS A 370 22.23 19.36 1.44
CA LYS A 370 21.61 20.27 2.43
C LYS A 370 21.59 21.72 1.98
N HIS A 371 20.65 22.49 2.51
CA HIS A 371 20.46 23.92 2.19
C HIS A 371 20.18 24.15 0.70
N CYS A 372 19.19 23.45 0.14
CA CYS A 372 18.82 23.59 -1.27
C CYS A 372 17.41 24.14 -1.47
N VAL A 373 17.23 24.96 -2.50
CA VAL A 373 15.93 25.43 -3.00
C VAL A 373 15.85 25.14 -4.49
N LEU A 374 14.79 24.47 -4.96
CA LEU A 374 14.61 24.08 -6.37
C LEU A 374 15.88 23.44 -6.99
N ASN A 375 16.46 22.49 -6.25
CA ASN A 375 17.75 21.82 -6.50
C ASN A 375 19.02 22.69 -6.50
N GLN A 376 18.92 24.02 -6.52
CA GLN A 376 20.07 24.90 -6.32
C GLN A 376 20.55 24.81 -4.87
N GLN A 377 21.83 24.53 -4.67
CA GLN A 377 22.45 24.52 -3.34
C GLN A 377 22.97 25.92 -2.95
N TYR A 378 22.83 26.27 -1.68
CA TYR A 378 23.18 27.56 -1.09
C TYR A 378 24.07 27.39 0.16
N THR A 379 24.68 28.47 0.63
CA THR A 379 25.19 28.50 2.01
C THR A 379 24.04 28.53 3.01
N GLU A 380 24.31 28.11 4.25
CA GLU A 380 23.34 28.12 5.36
C GLU A 380 22.74 29.51 5.61
N SER A 381 23.56 30.57 5.52
CA SER A 381 23.12 31.97 5.71
C SER A 381 22.19 32.44 4.59
N GLU A 382 22.51 32.11 3.34
CA GLU A 382 21.65 32.42 2.18
C GLU A 382 20.33 31.66 2.26
N TYR A 383 20.36 30.35 2.56
CA TYR A 383 19.17 29.51 2.70
C TYR A 383 18.24 30.03 3.81
N ASN A 384 18.78 30.33 4.99
CA ASN A 384 18.03 30.89 6.12
C ASN A 384 17.49 32.31 5.85
N THR A 385 18.07 33.04 4.89
CA THR A 385 17.56 34.34 4.42
C THR A 385 16.51 34.20 3.30
N LEU A 386 16.65 33.17 2.46
CA LEU A 386 15.83 32.95 1.26
C LEU A 386 14.49 32.28 1.59
N VAL A 387 14.49 31.20 2.37
CA VAL A 387 13.28 30.40 2.64
C VAL A 387 12.16 31.21 3.32
N PRO A 388 12.40 32.08 4.31
CA PRO A 388 11.34 32.92 4.89
C PRO A 388 10.68 33.85 3.86
N ARG A 389 11.43 34.34 2.86
CA ARG A 389 10.90 35.17 1.78
C ARG A 389 10.03 34.35 0.81
N ILE A 390 10.44 33.12 0.50
CA ILE A 390 9.65 32.20 -0.34
C ILE A 390 8.35 31.82 0.37
N ILE A 391 8.38 31.56 1.68
CA ILE A 391 7.18 31.27 2.47
C ILE A 391 6.22 32.47 2.46
N GLU A 392 6.71 33.71 2.59
CA GLU A 392 5.85 34.90 2.52
C GLU A 392 5.26 35.12 1.12
N HIS A 393 6.04 34.88 0.07
CA HIS A 393 5.56 34.87 -1.31
C HIS A 393 4.44 33.84 -1.52
N MET A 394 4.64 32.60 -1.02
CA MET A 394 3.66 31.53 -1.08
C MET A 394 2.40 31.79 -0.23
N ARG A 395 2.46 32.66 0.79
CA ARG A 395 1.24 33.16 1.47
C ARG A 395 0.49 34.15 0.59
N GLY A 396 1.20 35.03 -0.11
CA GLY A 396 0.62 35.97 -1.07
C GLY A 396 -0.06 35.32 -2.27
N THR A 397 0.47 34.20 -2.76
CA THR A 397 -0.12 33.39 -3.85
C THR A 397 -1.18 32.39 -3.37
N GLY A 398 -1.27 32.12 -2.06
CA GLY A 398 -2.20 31.13 -1.49
C GLY A 398 -1.76 29.67 -1.68
N GLU A 399 -0.46 29.43 -1.87
CA GLU A 399 0.15 28.11 -2.05
C GLU A 399 0.68 27.51 -0.74
N TRP A 400 1.11 28.34 0.21
CA TRP A 400 1.67 27.89 1.48
C TRP A 400 0.64 27.11 2.30
N GLY A 401 0.91 25.84 2.56
CA GLY A 401 0.03 24.96 3.36
C GLY A 401 -0.81 23.98 2.54
N GLU A 402 -0.81 24.07 1.21
CA GLU A 402 -1.44 23.08 0.34
C GLU A 402 -0.43 22.03 -0.12
N PHE A 403 -0.82 20.74 -0.15
CA PHE A 403 -0.03 19.67 -0.78
C PHE A 403 -0.11 19.75 -2.32
N PHE A 404 0.88 19.18 -3.03
CA PHE A 404 0.98 19.14 -4.49
C PHE A 404 -0.36 18.88 -5.20
N PRO A 405 -0.84 19.78 -6.09
CA PRO A 405 -2.05 19.56 -6.88
C PRO A 405 -2.01 18.24 -7.66
N MET A 406 -3.16 17.59 -7.85
CA MET A 406 -3.25 16.32 -8.60
C MET A 406 -2.83 16.48 -10.06
N GLN A 407 -2.97 17.69 -10.61
CA GLN A 407 -2.53 18.07 -11.96
C GLN A 407 -1.00 18.04 -12.13
N LEU A 408 -0.24 18.05 -11.02
CA LEU A 408 1.23 17.90 -11.01
C LEU A 408 1.67 16.45 -10.75
N SER A 409 0.74 15.48 -10.69
CA SER A 409 1.11 14.08 -10.51
C SER A 409 1.96 13.58 -11.68
N PRO A 410 3.03 12.81 -11.41
CA PRO A 410 3.79 12.15 -12.47
C PRO A 410 3.11 10.86 -12.99
N PHE A 411 1.93 10.51 -12.45
CA PHE A 411 1.14 9.34 -12.84
C PHE A 411 -0.28 9.75 -13.30
N PRO A 412 -0.78 9.22 -14.44
CA PRO A 412 -2.18 9.31 -14.79
C PRO A 412 -3.11 8.72 -13.73
N TYR A 413 -4.25 9.38 -13.50
CA TYR A 413 -5.13 9.11 -12.36
C TYR A 413 -5.58 7.64 -12.26
N ASN A 414 -5.94 7.05 -13.40
CA ASN A 414 -6.46 5.68 -13.50
C ASN A 414 -5.42 4.56 -13.32
N ILE A 415 -4.13 4.89 -13.18
CA ILE A 415 -3.07 3.94 -12.75
C ILE A 415 -2.53 4.26 -11.36
N SER A 416 -3.09 5.28 -10.69
CA SER A 416 -2.73 5.68 -9.34
C SER A 416 -3.61 4.99 -8.29
N MET A 417 -3.12 4.91 -7.05
CA MET A 417 -3.88 4.37 -5.91
C MET A 417 -5.17 5.16 -5.59
N ALA A 418 -5.34 6.35 -6.16
CA ALA A 418 -6.58 7.10 -6.03
C ALA A 418 -7.74 6.45 -6.80
N GLN A 419 -7.48 5.71 -7.89
CA GLN A 419 -8.53 5.06 -8.67
C GLN A 419 -9.20 3.90 -7.90
N ASP A 420 -8.48 3.22 -7.02
CA ASP A 420 -9.00 2.08 -6.24
C ASP A 420 -9.94 2.51 -5.10
N GLN A 421 -9.87 3.78 -4.67
CA GLN A 421 -10.61 4.33 -3.52
C GLN A 421 -11.59 5.44 -3.91
N PHE A 422 -11.19 6.27 -4.87
CA PHE A 422 -11.92 7.40 -5.40
C PHE A 422 -12.04 7.26 -6.94
N PRO A 423 -12.68 6.18 -7.44
CA PRO A 423 -12.73 5.89 -8.86
C PRO A 423 -13.39 7.01 -9.65
N LEU A 424 -12.67 7.55 -10.65
CA LEU A 424 -13.21 8.50 -11.60
C LEU A 424 -13.43 7.83 -12.96
N SER A 425 -14.37 8.37 -13.74
CA SER A 425 -14.42 8.16 -15.19
C SER A 425 -13.37 9.03 -15.89
N ARG A 426 -13.06 8.70 -17.15
CA ARG A 426 -12.15 9.49 -17.99
C ARG A 426 -12.63 10.94 -18.14
N GLU A 427 -13.93 11.13 -18.28
CA GLU A 427 -14.59 12.42 -18.47
C GLU A 427 -14.54 13.25 -17.19
N GLN A 428 -14.71 12.62 -16.02
CA GLN A 428 -14.55 13.27 -14.72
C GLN A 428 -13.09 13.67 -14.47
N ALA A 429 -12.13 12.80 -14.77
CA ALA A 429 -10.70 13.10 -14.67
C ALA A 429 -10.31 14.26 -15.60
N ALA A 430 -10.75 14.24 -16.86
CA ALA A 430 -10.52 15.33 -17.82
C ALA A 430 -11.17 16.65 -17.37
N GLY A 431 -12.37 16.62 -16.80
CA GLY A 431 -13.05 17.79 -16.23
C GLY A 431 -12.33 18.41 -15.02
N LEU A 432 -11.47 17.64 -14.34
CA LEU A 432 -10.58 18.08 -13.27
C LEU A 432 -9.15 18.43 -13.77
N GLY A 433 -8.89 18.36 -15.08
CA GLY A 433 -7.57 18.59 -15.66
C GLY A 433 -6.54 17.51 -15.36
N LEU A 434 -6.99 16.29 -15.05
CA LEU A 434 -6.13 15.16 -14.68
C LEU A 434 -5.76 14.32 -15.91
N SER A 435 -4.52 13.83 -15.94
CA SER A 435 -4.04 12.93 -16.98
C SER A 435 -4.67 11.53 -16.85
N TRP A 436 -4.89 10.88 -17.99
CA TRP A 436 -5.49 9.55 -18.08
C TRP A 436 -4.67 8.65 -19.00
N TYR A 437 -4.41 7.42 -18.57
CA TYR A 437 -3.66 6.42 -19.33
C TYR A 437 -4.62 5.58 -20.17
N GLU A 438 -4.48 5.63 -21.49
CA GLU A 438 -5.34 4.93 -22.45
C GLU A 438 -5.15 3.41 -22.48
N GLY A 439 -4.09 2.89 -21.84
CA GLY A 439 -3.71 1.47 -21.88
C GLY A 439 -2.78 1.11 -23.03
N GLU A 440 -2.18 -0.09 -22.98
CA GLU A 440 -1.55 -0.66 -24.17
C GLU A 440 -2.62 -1.00 -25.21
N THR A 441 -2.49 -0.46 -26.43
CA THR A 441 -3.36 -0.76 -27.59
C THR A 441 -3.23 -2.21 -28.11
N ARG A 442 -2.44 -3.05 -27.44
CA ARG A 442 -2.23 -4.46 -27.76
C ARG A 442 -3.36 -5.31 -27.19
N GLY A 443 -4.35 -5.60 -28.03
CA GLY A 443 -5.41 -6.56 -27.73
C GLY A 443 -4.86 -7.92 -27.27
N SER A 444 -5.62 -8.59 -26.39
CA SER A 444 -5.21 -9.87 -25.83
C SER A 444 -5.12 -10.96 -26.90
N LYS A 445 -4.04 -11.74 -26.88
CA LYS A 445 -3.84 -12.88 -27.76
C LYS A 445 -4.60 -14.11 -27.23
N PRO A 446 -4.95 -15.09 -28.09
CA PRO A 446 -5.41 -16.40 -27.63
C PRO A 446 -4.37 -17.09 -26.75
N ALA A 447 -4.84 -17.88 -25.79
CA ALA A 447 -4.00 -18.76 -25.00
C ALA A 447 -3.38 -19.86 -25.88
N THR A 448 -2.13 -20.21 -25.59
CA THR A 448 -1.42 -21.32 -26.27
C THR A 448 -1.49 -22.61 -25.46
N PHE A 449 -1.95 -22.55 -24.21
CA PHE A 449 -2.08 -23.70 -23.31
C PHE A 449 -3.39 -23.65 -22.51
N SER A 450 -3.91 -24.82 -22.14
CA SER A 450 -5.08 -24.99 -21.28
C SER A 450 -4.68 -25.73 -20.01
N LEU A 451 -4.93 -25.13 -18.84
CA LEU A 451 -4.53 -25.72 -17.56
C LEU A 451 -5.33 -27.00 -17.26
N PRO A 452 -4.66 -28.13 -16.95
CA PRO A 452 -5.36 -29.36 -16.56
C PRO A 452 -6.12 -29.18 -15.24
N PRO A 453 -7.06 -30.09 -14.90
CA PRO A 453 -7.79 -30.02 -13.64
C PRO A 453 -6.89 -30.19 -12.40
N ASN A 454 -5.78 -30.94 -12.50
CA ASN A 454 -4.85 -31.17 -11.39
C ASN A 454 -3.48 -30.49 -11.60
N VAL A 455 -2.94 -29.84 -10.55
CA VAL A 455 -1.59 -29.24 -10.58
C VAL A 455 -0.47 -30.25 -10.88
N ALA A 456 -0.60 -31.49 -10.42
CA ALA A 456 0.40 -32.54 -10.63
C ALA A 456 0.53 -32.95 -12.12
N GLU A 457 -0.54 -32.79 -12.90
CA GLU A 457 -0.59 -33.08 -14.34
C GLU A 457 0.05 -31.97 -15.18
N THR A 458 0.38 -30.82 -14.59
CA THR A 458 0.85 -29.65 -15.35
C THR A 458 2.34 -29.77 -15.69
N PRO A 459 2.73 -29.77 -16.98
CA PRO A 459 4.13 -29.81 -17.40
C PRO A 459 4.83 -28.47 -17.16
N GLU A 460 6.14 -28.49 -16.97
CA GLU A 460 6.94 -27.28 -16.71
C GLU A 460 6.96 -26.30 -17.89
N SER A 461 6.72 -26.81 -19.11
CA SER A 461 6.61 -26.00 -20.33
C SER A 461 5.54 -24.91 -20.24
N VAL A 462 4.51 -25.06 -19.38
CA VAL A 462 3.46 -24.04 -19.16
C VAL A 462 4.02 -22.65 -18.82
N CYS A 463 5.23 -22.58 -18.24
CA CYS A 463 5.86 -21.30 -17.89
C CYS A 463 6.34 -20.52 -19.13
N GLN A 464 6.51 -21.20 -20.28
CA GLN A 464 6.81 -20.58 -21.57
C GLN A 464 5.55 -20.25 -22.37
N GLU A 465 4.40 -20.83 -22.02
CA GLU A 465 3.13 -20.64 -22.71
C GLU A 465 2.47 -19.30 -22.37
N LEU A 466 1.33 -19.03 -23.01
CA LEU A 466 0.49 -17.85 -22.77
C LEU A 466 -0.91 -18.31 -22.33
N LEU A 467 -1.38 -17.77 -21.21
CA LEU A 467 -2.71 -18.06 -20.66
C LEU A 467 -3.63 -16.84 -20.84
N ASN A 468 -4.95 -17.03 -20.91
CA ASN A 468 -5.95 -15.96 -20.79
C ASN A 468 -6.56 -15.98 -19.40
N CYS A 469 -6.74 -14.81 -18.79
CA CYS A 469 -7.43 -14.67 -17.51
C CYS A 469 -8.94 -14.98 -17.67
N GLU A 470 -9.45 -15.99 -16.98
CA GLU A 470 -10.91 -16.34 -16.99
C GLU A 470 -11.81 -15.18 -16.53
N ARG A 471 -11.27 -14.16 -15.82
CA ARG A 471 -12.04 -13.00 -15.32
C ARG A 471 -12.02 -11.76 -16.23
N CYS A 472 -10.97 -11.55 -17.05
CA CYS A 472 -10.80 -10.29 -17.80
C CYS A 472 -10.18 -10.45 -19.21
N GLY A 473 -9.97 -11.68 -19.68
CA GLY A 473 -9.38 -11.98 -20.99
C GLY A 473 -7.88 -11.69 -21.12
N LYS A 474 -7.34 -10.73 -20.36
CA LYS A 474 -5.92 -10.32 -20.40
C LYS A 474 -4.98 -11.52 -20.29
N ASN A 475 -3.88 -11.46 -21.03
CA ASN A 475 -2.88 -12.51 -20.99
C ASN A 475 -2.10 -12.50 -19.68
N TYR A 476 -1.68 -13.69 -19.23
CA TYR A 476 -0.69 -13.86 -18.17
C TYR A 476 0.17 -15.10 -18.44
N LYS A 477 1.19 -15.28 -17.59
CA LYS A 477 2.06 -16.46 -17.55
C LYS A 477 2.22 -16.93 -16.12
N LEU A 478 2.60 -18.19 -15.95
CA LEU A 478 3.12 -18.71 -14.70
C LEU A 478 4.66 -18.64 -14.72
N ILE A 479 5.30 -18.38 -13.58
CA ILE A 479 6.76 -18.54 -13.45
C ILE A 479 7.13 -19.93 -12.90
N PRO A 480 8.33 -20.47 -13.17
CA PRO A 480 8.75 -21.78 -12.66
C PRO A 480 8.64 -21.92 -11.13
N GLN A 481 8.91 -20.84 -10.40
CA GLN A 481 8.82 -20.78 -8.94
C GLN A 481 7.37 -20.89 -8.45
N GLU A 482 6.40 -20.25 -9.13
CA GLU A 482 4.96 -20.34 -8.85
C GLU A 482 4.46 -21.76 -9.11
N LEU A 483 4.83 -22.36 -10.25
CA LEU A 483 4.48 -23.75 -10.57
C LEU A 483 5.06 -24.74 -9.54
N ALA A 484 6.34 -24.58 -9.17
CA ALA A 484 7.00 -25.43 -8.19
C ALA A 484 6.36 -25.28 -6.79
N PHE A 485 5.97 -24.06 -6.41
CA PHE A 485 5.29 -23.78 -5.15
C PHE A 485 3.88 -24.40 -5.10
N TYR A 486 3.04 -24.17 -6.11
CA TYR A 486 1.71 -24.80 -6.16
C TYR A 486 1.79 -26.34 -6.17
N LYS A 487 2.81 -26.92 -6.82
CA LYS A 487 3.09 -28.36 -6.75
C LYS A 487 3.52 -28.83 -5.35
N SER A 488 4.37 -28.09 -4.64
CA SER A 488 4.90 -28.53 -3.34
C SER A 488 3.86 -28.51 -2.21
N ILE A 489 2.95 -27.54 -2.20
CA ILE A 489 1.82 -27.50 -1.26
C ILE A 489 0.60 -28.31 -1.73
N GLY A 490 0.64 -28.87 -2.94
CA GLY A 490 -0.42 -29.71 -3.50
C GLY A 490 -1.71 -28.97 -3.85
N LEU A 491 -1.61 -27.72 -4.33
CA LEU A 491 -2.74 -26.82 -4.58
C LEU A 491 -2.94 -26.53 -6.07
N ALA A 492 -4.19 -26.53 -6.54
CA ALA A 492 -4.54 -26.27 -7.94
C ALA A 492 -4.10 -24.86 -8.41
N LEU A 493 -3.64 -24.78 -9.66
CA LEU A 493 -3.13 -23.55 -10.26
C LEU A 493 -4.22 -22.47 -10.48
N PRO A 494 -3.88 -21.18 -10.34
CA PRO A 494 -4.81 -20.08 -10.53
C PRO A 494 -5.15 -19.88 -12.01
N ARG A 495 -6.41 -19.56 -12.29
CA ARG A 495 -6.92 -19.36 -13.66
C ARG A 495 -7.15 -17.91 -14.08
N SER A 496 -6.85 -16.97 -13.21
CA SER A 496 -6.94 -15.52 -13.49
C SER A 496 -5.57 -14.85 -13.32
N CYS A 497 -5.35 -13.72 -13.99
CA CYS A 497 -4.08 -12.98 -13.89
C CYS A 497 -3.94 -12.30 -12.52
N PHE A 498 -2.70 -12.08 -12.09
CA PHE A 498 -2.34 -11.48 -10.80
C PHE A 498 -3.22 -10.29 -10.38
N GLN A 499 -3.46 -9.31 -11.27
CA GLN A 499 -4.28 -8.14 -10.95
C GLN A 499 -5.73 -8.52 -10.57
N CYS A 500 -6.32 -9.52 -11.24
CA CYS A 500 -7.65 -10.02 -10.91
C CYS A 500 -7.69 -10.94 -9.68
N ARG A 501 -6.52 -11.42 -9.21
CA ARG A 501 -6.38 -12.18 -7.96
C ARG A 501 -6.21 -11.21 -6.78
N HIS A 502 -5.28 -10.25 -6.91
CA HIS A 502 -5.11 -9.12 -5.99
C HIS A 502 -6.42 -8.34 -5.79
N ALA A 503 -7.11 -7.92 -6.86
CA ALA A 503 -8.36 -7.17 -6.73
C ALA A 503 -9.46 -7.95 -5.96
N ALA A 504 -9.48 -9.28 -6.06
CA ALA A 504 -10.40 -10.12 -5.28
C ALA A 504 -9.95 -10.32 -3.82
N ARG A 505 -8.65 -10.28 -3.52
CA ARG A 505 -8.15 -10.19 -2.14
C ARG A 505 -8.49 -8.83 -1.52
N PHE A 506 -8.27 -7.74 -2.27
CA PHE A 506 -8.57 -6.37 -1.82
C PHE A 506 -10.06 -6.17 -1.55
N ALA A 507 -10.93 -6.64 -2.46
CA ALA A 507 -12.39 -6.59 -2.30
C ALA A 507 -12.96 -7.46 -1.16
N ARG A 508 -12.11 -8.22 -0.44
CA ARG A 508 -12.47 -8.90 0.81
C ARG A 508 -12.11 -8.11 2.07
N ARG A 509 -11.39 -6.99 1.96
CA ARG A 509 -11.38 -5.98 3.04
C ARG A 509 -12.74 -5.30 3.09
N ASN A 510 -13.18 -4.93 4.29
CA ASN A 510 -14.20 -3.89 4.41
C ASN A 510 -13.66 -2.57 3.83
N PRO A 511 -14.54 -1.69 3.29
CA PRO A 511 -14.17 -0.31 3.00
C PRO A 511 -13.56 0.36 4.23
N ARG A 512 -12.62 1.29 4.03
CA ARG A 512 -12.01 2.09 5.10
C ARG A 512 -12.95 3.21 5.54
N LYS A 513 -14.12 2.80 6.06
CA LYS A 513 -15.21 3.61 6.57
C LYS A 513 -15.77 2.92 7.82
N LEU A 514 -15.98 3.68 8.88
CA LEU A 514 -16.57 3.18 10.12
C LEU A 514 -18.07 3.47 10.18
N HIS A 515 -18.79 2.53 10.78
CA HIS A 515 -20.22 2.54 10.99
C HIS A 515 -20.52 2.30 12.47
N GLU A 516 -21.53 3.00 13.02
CA GLU A 516 -22.09 2.63 14.31
C GLU A 516 -22.86 1.30 14.16
N ARG A 517 -22.52 0.34 15.03
CA ARG A 517 -23.14 -0.98 15.14
C ARG A 517 -23.34 -1.29 16.63
N PHE A 518 -24.14 -2.32 16.92
CA PHE A 518 -24.28 -2.88 18.26
C PHE A 518 -23.70 -4.30 18.27
N CYS A 519 -23.12 -4.73 19.39
CA CYS A 519 -22.65 -6.11 19.56
C CYS A 519 -23.85 -7.07 19.58
N GLU A 520 -23.94 -7.95 18.59
CA GLU A 520 -25.03 -8.93 18.44
C GLU A 520 -25.23 -9.84 19.67
N ARG A 521 -24.20 -10.01 20.52
CA ARG A 521 -24.23 -10.86 21.72
C ARG A 521 -24.52 -10.11 23.04
N CYS A 522 -24.34 -8.79 23.10
CA CYS A 522 -24.49 -8.05 24.38
C CYS A 522 -25.08 -6.63 24.26
N GLY A 523 -25.49 -6.18 23.08
CA GLY A 523 -26.15 -4.89 22.86
C GLY A 523 -25.29 -3.65 23.06
N LYS A 524 -23.98 -3.78 23.36
CA LYS A 524 -23.07 -2.63 23.51
C LYS A 524 -22.86 -1.93 22.15
N SER A 525 -23.07 -0.61 22.08
CA SER A 525 -22.69 0.22 20.92
C SER A 525 -21.17 0.18 20.70
N LEU A 526 -20.78 0.17 19.43
CA LEU A 526 -19.40 0.09 18.96
C LEU A 526 -19.28 0.73 17.57
N GLN A 527 -18.04 1.03 17.17
CA GLN A 527 -17.70 1.34 15.79
C GLN A 527 -17.12 0.10 15.11
N SER A 528 -17.43 -0.10 13.83
CA SER A 528 -16.86 -1.20 13.04
C SER A 528 -16.78 -0.84 11.56
N THR A 529 -15.86 -1.47 10.85
CA THR A 529 -15.79 -1.40 9.37
C THR A 529 -16.87 -2.23 8.69
N PHE A 530 -17.58 -3.11 9.42
CA PHE A 530 -18.72 -3.87 8.89
C PHE A 530 -19.99 -3.01 8.81
N SER A 531 -20.46 -2.70 7.60
CA SER A 531 -21.60 -1.81 7.38
C SER A 531 -22.92 -2.41 7.88
N THR A 532 -23.91 -1.56 8.15
CA THR A 532 -25.27 -1.98 8.56
C THR A 532 -26.06 -2.72 7.47
N GLU A 533 -25.54 -2.78 6.24
CA GLU A 533 -26.12 -3.51 5.10
C GLU A 533 -25.51 -4.91 4.94
N GLN A 534 -24.34 -5.17 5.55
CA GLN A 534 -23.71 -6.48 5.57
C GLN A 534 -24.36 -7.36 6.64
N ALA A 535 -24.71 -8.59 6.26
CA ALA A 535 -25.31 -9.60 7.15
C ALA A 535 -24.32 -10.27 8.12
N ASP A 536 -23.09 -9.78 8.21
CA ASP A 536 -22.08 -10.27 9.17
C ASP A 536 -22.50 -10.01 10.62
N ILE A 537 -22.42 -11.08 11.43
CA ILE A 537 -22.62 -11.04 12.88
C ILE A 537 -21.42 -10.33 13.51
N VAL A 538 -21.60 -9.18 14.15
CA VAL A 538 -20.49 -8.38 14.72
C VAL A 538 -20.46 -8.46 16.25
N TYR A 539 -19.35 -8.94 16.81
CA TYR A 539 -19.12 -9.01 18.26
C TYR A 539 -18.04 -8.00 18.70
N CYS A 540 -18.25 -7.39 19.88
CA CYS A 540 -17.21 -6.64 20.57
C CYS A 540 -16.10 -7.57 21.12
N GLU A 541 -14.93 -7.00 21.45
CA GLU A 541 -13.71 -7.72 21.81
C GLU A 541 -13.90 -8.91 22.76
N ASN A 542 -14.54 -8.67 23.90
CA ASN A 542 -14.76 -9.68 24.93
C ASN A 542 -15.70 -10.78 24.40
N CYS A 543 -16.82 -10.39 23.80
CA CYS A 543 -17.80 -11.33 23.27
C CYS A 543 -17.25 -12.18 22.13
N PHE A 544 -16.36 -11.62 21.30
CA PHE A 544 -15.62 -12.32 20.26
C PHE A 544 -14.62 -13.30 20.86
N SER A 545 -13.77 -12.85 21.79
CA SER A 545 -12.75 -13.67 22.44
C SER A 545 -13.34 -14.86 23.22
N GLU A 546 -14.48 -14.67 23.89
CA GLU A 546 -15.26 -15.72 24.54
C GLU A 546 -15.97 -16.68 23.57
N SER A 547 -16.17 -16.27 22.31
CA SER A 547 -16.84 -17.09 21.27
C SER A 547 -15.87 -17.94 20.44
N MET A 548 -14.59 -17.94 20.81
CA MET A 548 -13.56 -18.77 20.18
C MET A 548 -13.42 -20.10 20.92
N GLU A 549 -13.39 -21.19 20.17
CA GLU A 549 -13.42 -22.58 20.69
C GLU A 549 -12.04 -23.13 21.01
#